data_AF-A0A0P6X5Q7-F1
#
_entry.id   AF-A0A0P6X5Q7-F1
#
_cell.length_a   1.000
_cell.length_b   1.000
_cell.length_c   1.000
_cell.angle_alpha   90.00
_cell.angle_beta   90.00
_cell.angle_gamma   90.00
#
_symmetry.space_group_name_H-M   'P 1'
#
loop_
_entity.id
_entity.type
_entity.pdbx_description
1 polymer ?
#
loop_
_entity_poly.entity_id
_entity_poly.type
_entity_poly.pdbx_seq_one_letter_code
_entity_poly.pdbx_strand_id
1 'polypeptide(L)'
;MLVRTQVLFDEDTLRKLKAAAEEQGRSVSDLVRQLVESGLEHQRQQELQQFEALLGKLRQIREENAAKYGEVETDLLEKVREERSRELGELLWG
;
A
#
# COMPACT_ATOMS: atom_id res chain seq x y z
N MET A 1 4.74 -20.91 -16.09
CA MET A 1 6.14 -21.10 -16.51
C MET A 1 7.02 -20.93 -15.27
N LEU A 2 7.91 -21.88 -14.97
CA LEU A 2 8.86 -21.73 -13.86
C LEU A 2 10.15 -21.10 -14.37
N VAL A 3 10.65 -20.06 -13.69
CA VAL A 3 11.89 -19.37 -14.01
C VAL A 3 12.91 -19.70 -12.92
N ARG A 4 14.13 -20.06 -13.33
CA ARG A 4 15.21 -20.34 -12.39
C ARG A 4 15.85 -19.04 -11.91
N THR A 5 15.84 -18.84 -10.61
CA THR A 5 16.52 -17.73 -9.92
C THR A 5 17.47 -18.32 -8.89
N GLN A 6 18.64 -17.72 -8.71
CA GLN A 6 19.58 -18.10 -7.66
C GLN A 6 19.43 -17.16 -6.48
N VAL A 7 19.21 -17.72 -5.29
CA VAL A 7 19.11 -16.98 -4.02
C VAL A 7 20.16 -17.54 -3.09
N LEU A 8 20.90 -16.65 -2.44
CA LEU A 8 21.88 -17.01 -1.43
C LEU A 8 21.23 -16.95 -0.05
N PHE A 9 21.37 -18.03 0.72
CA PHE A 9 21.00 -18.11 2.12
C PHE A 9 22.25 -18.28 2.95
N ASP A 10 22.25 -17.73 4.16
CA ASP A 10 23.24 -18.13 5.15
C ASP A 10 23.03 -19.60 5.57
N GLU A 11 24.03 -20.17 6.23
CA GLU A 11 24.05 -21.58 6.61
C GLU A 11 22.95 -21.94 7.62
N ASP A 12 22.61 -21.03 8.54
CA ASP A 12 21.59 -21.24 9.56
C ASP A 12 20.18 -21.25 8.94
N THR A 13 19.91 -20.30 8.06
CA THR A 13 18.67 -20.21 7.28
C THR A 13 18.49 -21.45 6.41
N LEU A 14 19.53 -21.90 5.71
CA LEU A 14 19.44 -23.13 4.92
C LEU A 14 19.19 -24.37 5.80
N ARG A 15 19.82 -24.46 6.98
CA ARG A 15 19.57 -25.55 7.94
C ARG A 15 18.10 -25.58 8.38
N LYS A 16 17.55 -24.43 8.75
CA LYS A 16 16.14 -24.30 9.16
C LYS A 16 15.18 -24.66 8.03
N LEU A 17 15.45 -24.21 6.81
CA LEU A 17 14.64 -24.54 5.64
C LEU A 17 14.64 -26.04 5.33
N LYS A 18 15.80 -26.71 5.45
CA LYS A 18 15.90 -28.16 5.27
C LYS A 18 15.10 -28.92 6.32
N ALA A 19 15.29 -28.59 7.60
CA ALA A 19 14.54 -29.23 8.69
C ALA A 19 13.02 -29.07 8.50
N ALA A 20 12.56 -27.86 8.21
CA ALA A 20 11.14 -27.59 7.97
C ALA A 20 10.58 -28.31 6.73
N ALA A 21 11.39 -28.44 5.67
CA ALA A 21 10.99 -29.16 4.47
C ALA A 21 10.91 -30.68 4.72
N GLU A 22 11.85 -31.24 5.48
CA GLU A 22 11.87 -32.64 5.90
C GLU A 22 10.66 -32.98 6.78
N GLU A 23 10.36 -32.15 7.80
CA GLU A 23 9.18 -32.32 8.66
C GLU A 23 7.86 -32.35 7.87
N GLN A 24 7.79 -31.60 6.77
CA GLN A 24 6.60 -31.50 5.92
C GLN A 24 6.60 -32.52 4.76
N GLY A 25 7.66 -33.32 4.59
CA GLY A 25 7.79 -34.27 3.49
C GLY A 25 7.86 -33.60 2.11
N ARG A 26 8.42 -32.40 2.01
CA ARG A 26 8.47 -31.59 0.78
C ARG A 26 9.89 -31.18 0.41
N SER A 27 10.08 -30.71 -0.82
CA SER A 27 11.37 -30.17 -1.23
C SER A 27 11.59 -28.76 -0.66
N VAL A 28 12.85 -28.40 -0.41
CA VAL A 28 13.23 -27.03 0.01
C VAL A 28 12.75 -25.99 -1.00
N SER A 29 12.84 -26.30 -2.30
CA SER A 29 12.38 -25.40 -3.36
C SER A 29 10.87 -25.16 -3.32
N ASP A 30 10.07 -26.18 -3.00
CA ASP A 30 8.62 -26.03 -2.88
C ASP A 30 8.23 -25.25 -1.63
N LEU A 31 8.95 -25.47 -0.51
CA LEU A 31 8.76 -24.70 0.72
C LEU A 31 9.10 -23.22 0.50
N VAL A 32 10.26 -22.93 -0.11
CA VAL A 32 10.69 -21.55 -0.41
C VAL A 32 9.68 -20.87 -1.32
N ARG A 33 9.15 -21.54 -2.35
CA ARG A 33 8.13 -20.97 -3.22
C ARG A 33 6.89 -20.54 -2.43
N GLN A 34 6.37 -21.43 -1.59
CA GLN A 34 5.19 -21.12 -0.78
C GLN A 34 5.45 -19.95 0.19
N LEU A 35 6.62 -19.93 0.84
CA LEU A 35 6.98 -18.85 1.76
C LEU A 35 7.10 -17.51 1.05
N VAL A 36 7.68 -17.49 -0.16
CA VAL A 36 7.76 -16.27 -0.97
C VAL A 36 6.38 -15.80 -1.41
N GLU A 37 5.53 -16.69 -1.91
CA GLU A 37 4.16 -16.36 -2.32
C GLU A 37 3.35 -15.81 -1.14
N SER A 38 3.39 -16.48 0.01
CA SER A 38 2.69 -16.04 1.22
C SER A 38 3.25 -14.73 1.76
N GLY A 39 4.57 -14.54 1.74
CA GLY A 39 5.22 -13.31 2.18
C GLY A 39 4.84 -12.11 1.33
N LEU A 40 4.80 -12.27 0.00
CA LEU A 40 4.38 -11.20 -0.93
C LEU A 40 2.91 -10.83 -0.74
N GLU A 41 2.04 -11.82 -0.54
CA GLU A 41 0.62 -11.57 -0.26
C GLU A 41 0.43 -10.84 1.08
N HIS A 42 1.14 -11.27 2.13
CA HIS A 42 1.11 -10.58 3.43
C HIS A 42 1.59 -9.14 3.34
N GLN A 43 2.67 -8.88 2.59
CA GLN A 43 3.17 -7.51 2.38
C GLN A 43 2.10 -6.64 1.72
N ARG A 44 1.47 -7.14 0.65
CA ARG A 44 0.39 -6.42 -0.04
C ARG A 44 -0.79 -6.12 0.88
N GLN A 45 -1.18 -7.08 1.72
CA GLN A 45 -2.26 -6.88 2.69
C GLN A 45 -1.89 -5.83 3.76
N GLN A 46 -0.65 -5.83 4.22
CA GLN A 46 -0.18 -4.80 5.16
C GLN A 46 -0.19 -3.40 4.54
N GLU A 47 0.22 -3.26 3.29
CA GLU A 47 0.16 -1.99 2.56
C GLU A 47 -1.28 -1.48 2.43
N LEU A 48 -2.23 -2.37 2.10
CA LEU A 48 -3.66 -2.04 2.05
C LEU A 48 -4.20 -1.61 3.41
N GLN A 49 -3.90 -2.35 4.47
CA GLN A 49 -4.32 -2.01 5.84
C GLN A 49 -3.75 -0.66 6.30
N GLN A 50 -2.49 -0.37 5.96
CA GLN A 50 -1.87 0.93 6.25
C GLN A 50 -2.60 2.05 5.49
N PHE A 51 -2.93 1.83 4.22
CA PHE A 51 -3.67 2.79 3.42
C PHE A 51 -5.08 3.03 3.97
N GLU A 52 -5.81 1.98 4.35
CA GLU A 52 -7.12 2.10 5.02
C GLU A 52 -7.05 2.88 6.33
N ALA A 53 -6.02 2.63 7.15
CA ALA A 53 -5.80 3.38 8.38
C ALA A 53 -5.54 4.87 8.11
N LEU A 54 -4.83 5.21 7.04
CA LEU A 54 -4.60 6.60 6.62
C LEU A 54 -5.90 7.26 6.13
N LEU A 55 -6.73 6.55 5.36
CA LEU A 55 -8.06 7.05 4.96
C LEU A 55 -8.96 7.29 6.18
N GLY A 56 -8.91 6.41 7.18
CA GLY A 56 -9.61 6.60 8.46
C GLY A 56 -9.18 7.89 9.18
N LYS A 57 -7.87 8.17 9.24
CA LYS A 57 -7.36 9.43 9.80
C LYS A 57 -7.82 10.66 9.02
N LEU A 58 -7.81 10.59 7.69
CA LEU A 58 -8.30 11.69 6.84
C LEU A 58 -9.79 11.96 7.06
N ARG A 59 -10.58 10.91 7.24
CA ARG A 59 -12.01 11.03 7.57
C ARG A 59 -12.20 11.72 8.92
N GLN A 60 -11.46 11.30 9.95
CA GLN A 60 -11.52 11.94 11.26
C GLN A 60 -11.18 13.43 11.18
N ILE A 61 -10.11 13.80 10.45
CA ILE A 61 -9.73 15.20 10.25
C ILE A 61 -10.86 15.99 9.55
N ARG A 62 -11.54 15.40 8.58
CA ARG A 62 -12.70 16.04 7.92
C ARG A 62 -13.85 16.25 8.89
N GLU A 63 -14.19 15.25 9.69
CA GLU A 63 -15.27 15.33 10.69
C GLU A 63 -14.96 16.39 11.75
N GLU A 64 -13.72 16.44 12.25
CA GLU A 64 -13.27 17.48 13.19
C GLU A 64 -13.33 18.88 12.58
N ASN A 65 -12.91 19.04 11.33
CA ASN A 65 -12.97 20.32 10.63
C ASN A 65 -14.41 20.76 10.36
N ALA A 66 -15.29 19.85 9.95
CA ALA A 66 -16.70 20.12 9.74
C ALA A 66 -17.37 20.55 11.06
N ALA A 67 -17.05 19.88 12.18
CA ALA A 67 -17.56 20.26 13.49
C ALA A 67 -17.05 21.63 13.95
N LYS A 68 -15.80 21.98 13.60
CA LYS A 68 -15.16 23.23 14.05
C LYS A 68 -15.50 24.44 13.19
N TYR A 69 -15.62 24.26 11.88
CA TYR A 69 -15.73 25.35 10.90
C TYR A 69 -17.01 25.27 10.05
N GLY A 70 -17.83 24.22 10.22
CA GLY A 70 -18.94 23.91 9.32
C GLY A 70 -18.47 23.14 8.08
N GLU A 71 -19.43 22.56 7.35
CA GLU A 71 -19.16 21.95 6.05
C GLU A 71 -19.12 23.03 4.97
N VAL A 72 -18.13 22.95 4.07
CA VAL A 72 -18.08 23.83 2.90
C VAL A 72 -18.98 23.24 1.83
N GLU A 73 -19.97 24.01 1.40
CA GLU A 73 -20.88 23.63 0.33
C GLU A 73 -20.11 23.40 -0.99
N THR A 74 -20.33 22.25 -1.62
CA THR A 74 -19.57 21.81 -2.81
C THR A 74 -19.63 22.85 -3.93
N ASP A 75 -20.78 23.50 -4.11
CA ASP A 75 -21.02 24.53 -5.12
C ASP A 75 -20.14 25.77 -4.91
N LEU A 76 -19.76 26.10 -3.68
CA LEU A 76 -18.86 27.22 -3.39
C LEU A 76 -17.41 26.86 -3.73
N LEU A 77 -16.99 25.62 -3.48
CA LEU A 77 -15.64 25.16 -3.82
C LEU A 77 -15.41 25.09 -5.34
N GLU A 78 -16.41 24.63 -6.10
CA GLU A 78 -16.32 24.60 -7.56
C GLU A 78 -16.20 26.02 -8.14
N LYS A 79 -17.03 26.96 -7.67
CA LYS A 79 -16.95 28.36 -8.11
C LYS A 79 -15.58 28.98 -7.83
N VAL A 80 -15.05 28.79 -6.62
CA VAL A 80 -13.71 29.30 -6.26
C VAL A 80 -12.62 28.64 -7.12
N ARG A 81 -12.74 27.35 -7.44
CA ARG A 81 -11.79 26.63 -8.29
C ARG A 81 -11.83 27.13 -9.74
N GLU A 82 -13.01 27.42 -10.28
CA GLU A 82 -13.17 28.00 -11.61
C GLU A 82 -12.59 29.42 -11.68
N GLU A 83 -12.87 30.25 -10.68
CA GLU A 83 -12.31 31.61 -10.58
C GLU A 83 -10.77 31.57 -10.54
N ARG A 84 -10.19 30.75 -9.66
CA ARG A 84 -8.74 30.52 -9.58
C ARG A 84 -8.13 30.05 -10.90
N SER A 85 -8.82 29.16 -11.61
CA SER A 85 -8.33 28.63 -12.88
C SER A 85 -8.35 29.69 -13.98
N ARG A 86 -9.35 30.58 -13.96
CA ARG A 86 -9.45 31.72 -14.87
C ARG A 86 -8.35 32.75 -14.59
N GLU A 87 -8.14 33.11 -13.33
CA GLU A 87 -7.06 34.01 -12.89
C GLU A 87 -5.66 33.47 -13.28
N LEU A 88 -5.41 32.18 -13.08
CA LEU A 88 -4.15 31.55 -13.48
C LEU A 88 -4.00 31.49 -15.00
N GLY A 89 -5.08 31.27 -15.73
CA GLY A 89 -5.09 31.32 -17.19
C GLY A 89 -4.73 32.70 -17.73
N GLU A 90 -5.30 33.76 -17.15
CA GLU A 90 -4.99 35.15 -17.49
C GLU A 90 -3.54 35.53 -17.13
N LEU A 91 -3.01 35.04 -15.99
CA LEU A 91 -1.63 35.31 -15.58
C LEU A 91 -0.58 34.61 -16.47
N LEU A 92 -0.88 33.38 -16.92
CA LEU A 92 0.06 32.55 -17.66
C LEU A 92 0.02 32.75 -19.18
N TRP A 93 -1.13 33.18 -19.72
CA TRP A 93 -1.37 33.27 -21.16
C TRP A 93 -1.95 34.61 -21.64
N GLY A 94 -2.08 35.59 -20.74
CA GLY A 94 -2.46 36.98 -21.04
C GLY A 94 -1.27 37.87 -21.37
#